data_AF-A0A6A2ZMK8-F1
#
_entry.id   AF-A0A6A2ZMK8-F1
#
_cell.length_a   1.000
_cell.length_b   1.000
_cell.length_c   1.000
_cell.angle_alpha   90.00
_cell.angle_beta   90.00
_cell.angle_gamma   90.00
#
_symmetry.space_group_name_H-M   'P 1'
#
loop_
_entity.id
_entity.type
_entity.pdbx_description
1 polymer ?
#
loop_
_entity_poly.entity_id
_entity_poly.type
_entity_poly.pdbx_seq_one_letter_code
_entity_poly.pdbx_strand_id
1 'polypeptide(L)'
;MASLKFNTHPNKHRCLMLKRKIAKKITRARFRRLKKEMAEISIEQEFIKEGQRRVGAKIEEINEECEQLRGEAQQMIQQSVNTQIRLALMLNILKAREEGYFAKTSQLTQLLRERMAPE
;
A
#
# COMPACT_ATOMS: atom_id res chain seq x y z
N MET A 1 57.49 34.05 -65.82
CA MET A 1 57.13 33.24 -64.65
C MET A 1 55.61 33.19 -64.54
N ALA A 2 54.98 32.05 -64.84
CA ALA A 2 53.54 31.87 -64.66
C ALA A 2 53.32 30.73 -63.65
N SER A 3 52.87 31.09 -62.45
CA SER A 3 52.61 30.15 -61.36
C SER A 3 51.41 29.28 -61.67
N LEU A 4 51.63 27.96 -61.78
CA LEU A 4 50.56 26.96 -61.80
C LEU A 4 49.83 26.96 -60.46
N LYS A 5 48.62 27.54 -60.45
CA LYS A 5 47.68 27.37 -59.34
C LYS A 5 47.04 25.99 -59.45
N PHE A 6 47.55 25.03 -58.68
CA PHE A 6 46.87 23.74 -58.51
C PHE A 6 45.50 24.00 -57.86
N ASN A 7 44.44 23.74 -58.62
CA ASN A 7 43.07 23.89 -58.17
C ASN A 7 42.72 22.73 -57.23
N THR A 8 42.87 22.93 -55.93
CA THR A 8 42.54 21.96 -54.88
C THR A 8 41.05 22.02 -54.51
N HIS A 9 40.15 21.94 -55.50
CA HIS A 9 38.73 21.76 -55.20
C HIS A 9 38.43 20.29 -54.88
N PRO A 10 37.95 19.95 -53.67
CA PRO A 10 37.64 18.57 -53.34
C PRO A 10 36.46 18.07 -54.20
N ASN A 11 36.68 16.96 -54.91
CA ASN A 11 35.66 16.27 -55.71
C ASN A 11 34.37 16.09 -54.88
N LYS A 12 33.24 16.60 -55.40
CA LYS A 12 31.91 16.61 -54.75
C LYS A 12 31.51 15.25 -54.18
N HIS A 13 31.87 14.16 -54.86
CA HIS A 13 31.63 12.79 -54.41
C HIS A 13 32.37 12.45 -53.10
N ARG A 14 33.64 12.87 -52.98
CA ARG A 14 34.47 12.64 -51.78
C ARG A 14 33.94 13.41 -50.57
N CYS A 15 33.44 14.64 -50.79
CA CYS A 15 32.80 15.44 -49.73
C CYS A 15 31.49 14.79 -49.22
N LEU A 16 30.63 14.31 -50.13
CA LEU A 16 29.40 13.58 -49.78
C LEU A 16 29.69 12.29 -48.98
N MET A 17 30.69 11.51 -49.39
CA MET A 17 31.11 10.29 -48.70
C MET A 17 31.62 10.58 -47.28
N LEU A 18 32.38 11.67 -47.09
CA LEU A 18 32.86 12.09 -45.78
C LEU A 18 31.69 12.52 -44.87
N LYS A 19 30.74 13.30 -45.39
CA LYS A 19 29.51 13.69 -44.66
C LYS A 19 28.70 12.47 -44.21
N ARG A 20 28.52 11.47 -45.09
CA ARG A 20 27.86 10.19 -44.75
C ARG A 20 28.59 9.41 -43.66
N LYS A 21 29.93 9.34 -43.71
CA LYS A 21 30.74 8.68 -42.66
C LYS A 21 30.60 9.37 -41.30
N ILE A 22 30.63 10.71 -41.27
CA ILE A 22 30.45 11.50 -40.05
C ILE A 22 29.04 11.28 -39.49
N ALA A 23 28.00 11.38 -40.31
CA ALA A 23 26.62 11.13 -39.90
C ALA A 23 26.46 9.73 -39.29
N LYS A 24 27.01 8.68 -39.96
CA LYS A 24 26.98 7.31 -39.44
C LYS A 24 27.69 7.16 -38.09
N LYS A 25 28.82 7.88 -37.89
CA LYS A 25 29.55 7.89 -36.61
C LYS A 25 28.72 8.54 -35.50
N ILE A 26 28.06 9.67 -35.79
CA ILE A 26 27.17 10.37 -34.85
C ILE A 26 25.99 9.48 -34.47
N THR A 27 25.30 8.89 -35.45
CA THR A 27 24.17 7.99 -35.19
C THR A 27 24.58 6.79 -34.33
N ARG A 28 25.73 6.18 -34.62
CA ARG A 28 26.28 5.08 -33.80
C ARG A 28 26.58 5.51 -32.37
N ALA A 29 27.14 6.70 -32.17
CA ALA A 29 27.41 7.23 -30.84
C ALA A 29 26.11 7.48 -30.05
N ARG A 30 25.10 8.08 -30.69
CA ARG A 30 23.77 8.27 -30.10
C ARG A 30 23.12 6.95 -29.71
N PHE A 31 23.17 5.95 -30.59
CA PHE A 31 22.59 4.63 -30.30
C PHE A 31 23.27 3.93 -29.12
N ARG A 32 24.61 4.04 -29.00
CA ARG A 32 25.33 3.50 -27.83
C ARG A 32 24.92 4.19 -26.54
N ARG A 33 24.76 5.52 -26.57
CA ARG A 33 24.31 6.30 -25.42
C ARG A 33 22.91 5.87 -25.00
N LEU A 34 21.97 5.81 -25.95
CA LEU A 34 20.60 5.37 -25.71
C LEU A 34 20.57 3.95 -25.12
N LYS A 35 21.36 3.02 -25.66
CA LYS A 35 21.44 1.65 -25.13
C LYS A 35 21.93 1.62 -23.67
N LYS A 36 22.87 2.50 -23.31
CA LYS A 36 23.36 2.62 -21.93
C LYS A 36 22.26 3.17 -21.00
N GLU A 37 21.63 4.27 -21.41
CA GLU A 37 20.53 4.89 -20.65
C GLU A 37 19.36 3.91 -20.46
N MET A 38 19.01 3.13 -21.49
CA MET A 38 17.99 2.09 -21.38
C MET A 38 18.37 0.98 -20.40
N ALA A 39 19.65 0.59 -20.34
CA ALA A 39 20.10 -0.42 -19.40
C ALA A 39 20.05 0.11 -17.96
N GLU A 40 20.42 1.37 -17.73
CA GLU A 40 20.32 2.04 -16.43
C GLU A 40 18.86 2.11 -15.97
N ILE A 41 17.94 2.57 -16.85
CA ILE A 41 16.50 2.61 -16.57
C ILE A 41 15.96 1.21 -16.26
N SER A 42 16.38 0.18 -17.01
CA SER A 42 15.91 -1.18 -16.78
C SER A 42 16.28 -1.68 -15.39
N ILE A 43 17.46 -1.33 -14.88
CA ILE A 43 17.90 -1.70 -13.54
C ILE A 43 17.07 -0.96 -12.49
N GLU A 44 16.88 0.35 -12.67
CA GLU A 44 16.05 1.17 -11.77
C GLU A 44 14.60 0.64 -11.69
N GLN A 45 14.03 0.23 -12.82
CA GLN A 45 12.69 -0.35 -12.86
C GLN A 45 12.59 -1.66 -12.08
N GLU A 46 13.61 -2.51 -12.09
CA GLU A 46 13.60 -3.73 -11.27
C GLU A 46 13.63 -3.40 -9.77
N PHE A 47 14.40 -2.41 -9.35
CA PHE A 47 14.37 -1.94 -7.96
C PHE A 47 13.02 -1.35 -7.56
N ILE A 48 12.37 -0.60 -8.46
CA ILE A 48 11.02 -0.06 -8.21
C ILE A 48 10.00 -1.20 -8.05
N LYS A 49 10.02 -2.20 -8.94
CA LYS A 49 9.12 -3.36 -8.85
C LYS A 49 9.30 -4.13 -7.54
N GLU A 50 10.56 -4.34 -7.15
CA GLU A 50 10.91 -4.98 -5.88
C GLU A 50 10.37 -4.18 -4.68
N GLY A 51 10.59 -2.86 -4.68
CA GLY A 51 10.08 -1.96 -3.65
C GLY A 51 8.55 -1.99 -3.56
N GLN A 52 7.87 -1.92 -4.70
CA GLN A 52 6.40 -2.02 -4.77
C GLN A 52 5.89 -3.34 -4.21
N ARG A 53 6.55 -4.47 -4.53
CA ARG A 53 6.15 -5.78 -4.01
C ARG A 53 6.28 -5.86 -2.49
N ARG A 54 7.37 -5.33 -1.93
CA ARG A 54 7.59 -5.29 -0.47
C ARG A 54 6.56 -4.42 0.24
N VAL A 55 6.28 -3.24 -0.32
CA VAL A 55 5.25 -2.33 0.24
C VAL A 55 3.88 -2.98 0.16
N GLY A 56 3.54 -3.63 -0.96
CA GLY A 56 2.29 -4.37 -1.12
C GLY A 56 2.11 -5.46 -0.07
N ALA A 57 3.12 -6.31 0.11
CA ALA A 57 3.10 -7.37 1.13
C ALA A 57 2.92 -6.81 2.56
N LYS A 58 3.57 -5.68 2.88
CA LYS A 58 3.41 -5.05 4.20
C LYS A 58 2.00 -4.49 4.40
N ILE A 59 1.40 -3.93 3.35
CA ILE A 59 0.01 -3.44 3.39
C ILE A 59 -0.97 -4.60 3.62
N GLU A 60 -0.76 -5.75 2.98
CA GLU A 60 -1.57 -6.95 3.18
C GLU A 60 -1.49 -7.44 4.65
N GLU A 61 -0.28 -7.54 5.20
CA GLU A 61 -0.06 -7.91 6.61
C GLU A 61 -0.77 -6.95 7.57
N ILE A 62 -0.67 -5.63 7.33
CA ILE A 62 -1.35 -4.61 8.14
C ILE A 62 -2.87 -4.76 8.06
N ASN A 63 -3.41 -5.05 6.87
CA ASN A 63 -4.84 -5.22 6.70
C ASN A 63 -5.36 -6.45 7.46
N GLU A 64 -4.62 -7.57 7.42
CA GLU A 64 -4.94 -8.76 8.18
C GLU A 64 -4.96 -8.48 9.70
N GLU A 65 -3.94 -7.79 10.21
CA GLU A 65 -3.89 -7.36 11.61
C GLU A 65 -5.07 -6.45 11.98
N CYS A 66 -5.42 -5.49 11.11
CA CYS A 66 -6.54 -4.59 11.33
C CYS A 66 -7.89 -5.32 11.40
N GLU A 67 -8.11 -6.34 10.57
CA GLU A 67 -9.35 -7.14 10.61
C GLU A 67 -9.41 -8.00 11.88
N GLN A 68 -8.28 -8.56 12.33
CA GLN A 68 -8.22 -9.27 13.61
C GLN A 68 -8.55 -8.34 14.78
N LEU A 69 -7.89 -7.17 14.86
CA LEU A 69 -8.14 -6.17 15.89
C LEU A 69 -9.60 -5.68 15.89
N ARG A 70 -10.22 -5.54 14.71
CA ARG A 70 -11.63 -5.17 14.60
C ARG A 70 -12.53 -6.27 15.18
N GLY A 71 -12.24 -7.54 14.89
CA GLY A 71 -12.96 -8.68 15.44
C GLY A 71 -12.86 -8.74 16.97
N GLU A 72 -11.65 -8.59 17.52
CA GLU A 72 -11.41 -8.55 18.97
C GLU A 72 -12.14 -7.37 19.63
N ALA A 73 -12.09 -6.18 19.02
CA ALA A 73 -12.79 -5.00 19.52
C ALA A 73 -14.31 -5.20 19.55
N GLN A 74 -14.89 -5.83 18.52
CA GLN A 74 -16.32 -6.16 18.51
C GLN A 74 -16.70 -7.12 19.62
N GLN A 75 -15.88 -8.14 19.88
CA GLN A 75 -16.10 -9.07 20.99
C GLN A 75 -16.03 -8.37 22.35
N MET A 76 -15.04 -7.51 22.55
CA MET A 76 -14.92 -6.71 23.79
C MET A 76 -16.13 -5.78 23.98
N ILE A 77 -16.61 -5.13 22.92
CA ILE A 77 -17.82 -4.30 22.98
C ILE A 77 -19.02 -5.15 23.39
N GLN A 78 -19.22 -6.32 22.79
CA GLN A 78 -20.34 -7.20 23.12
C GLN A 78 -20.27 -7.67 24.57
N GLN A 79 -19.09 -8.06 25.05
CA GLN A 79 -18.87 -8.45 26.44
C GLN A 79 -19.11 -7.27 27.40
N SER A 80 -18.69 -6.06 27.03
CA SER A 80 -18.90 -4.84 27.80
C SER A 80 -20.39 -4.52 27.92
N VAL A 81 -21.14 -4.56 26.82
CA VAL A 81 -22.61 -4.37 26.82
C VAL A 81 -23.29 -5.41 27.70
N ASN A 82 -22.94 -6.69 27.56
CA ASN A 82 -23.48 -7.76 28.40
C ASN A 82 -23.18 -7.53 29.90
N THR A 83 -21.98 -7.05 30.22
CA THR A 83 -21.59 -6.70 31.59
C THR A 83 -22.41 -5.52 32.13
N GLN A 84 -22.59 -4.47 31.33
CA GLN A 84 -23.40 -3.31 31.71
C GLN A 84 -24.86 -3.70 31.96
N ILE A 85 -25.44 -4.56 31.12
CA ILE A 85 -26.81 -5.08 31.32
C ILE A 85 -26.90 -5.84 32.65
N ARG A 86 -25.94 -6.72 32.94
CA ARG A 86 -25.91 -7.47 34.21
C ARG A 86 -25.83 -6.53 35.42
N LEU A 87 -24.94 -5.54 35.38
CA LEU A 87 -24.81 -4.53 36.44
C LEU A 87 -26.10 -3.72 36.64
N ALA A 88 -26.74 -3.28 35.55
CA ALA A 88 -28.00 -2.55 35.62
C ALA A 88 -29.12 -3.39 36.25
N LEU A 89 -29.22 -4.68 35.91
CA LEU A 89 -30.16 -5.60 36.53
C LEU A 89 -29.88 -5.78 38.02
N MET A 90 -28.62 -5.98 38.41
CA MET A 90 -28.22 -6.11 39.81
C MET A 90 -28.58 -4.86 40.62
N LEU A 91 -28.32 -3.67 40.09
CA LEU A 91 -28.67 -2.40 40.74
C LEU A 91 -30.19 -2.26 40.91
N ASN A 92 -30.97 -2.57 39.86
CA ASN A 92 -32.42 -2.51 39.91
C ASN A 92 -33.04 -3.51 40.90
N ILE A 93 -32.41 -4.68 41.07
CA ILE A 93 -32.80 -5.67 42.11
C ILE A 93 -32.58 -5.07 43.50
N LEU A 94 -31.42 -4.46 43.76
CA LEU A 94 -31.13 -3.85 45.06
C LEU A 94 -32.14 -2.75 45.38
N LYS A 95 -32.43 -1.87 44.41
CA LYS A 95 -33.43 -0.81 44.57
C LYS A 95 -34.84 -1.36 44.81
N ALA A 96 -35.26 -2.37 44.05
CA ALA A 96 -36.58 -2.98 44.24
C ALA A 96 -36.71 -3.67 45.61
N ARG A 97 -35.62 -4.22 46.15
CA ARG A 97 -35.57 -4.80 47.50
C ARG A 97 -35.69 -3.73 48.57
N GLU A 98 -34.96 -2.62 48.42
CA GLU A 98 -35.02 -1.47 49.32
C GLU A 98 -36.44 -0.87 49.37
N GLU A 99 -37.11 -0.78 48.23
CA GLU A 99 -38.48 -0.26 48.10
C GLU A 99 -39.57 -1.29 48.48
N GLY A 100 -39.22 -2.53 48.82
CA GLY A 100 -40.18 -3.59 49.20
C GLY A 100 -40.95 -4.22 48.02
N TYR A 101 -40.54 -4.00 46.77
CA TYR A 101 -41.19 -4.56 45.58
C TYR A 101 -40.74 -6.01 45.29
N PHE A 102 -41.27 -6.96 46.06
CA PHE A 102 -40.88 -8.38 45.96
C PHE A 102 -41.19 -9.03 44.61
N ALA A 103 -42.35 -8.74 44.00
CA ALA A 103 -42.70 -9.28 42.68
C ALA A 103 -41.71 -8.81 41.59
N LYS A 104 -41.40 -7.52 41.58
CA LYS A 104 -40.40 -6.92 40.67
C LYS A 104 -39.01 -7.48 40.91
N THR A 105 -38.62 -7.66 42.18
CA THR A 105 -37.36 -8.30 42.57
C THR A 105 -37.26 -9.71 42.01
N SER A 106 -38.31 -10.52 42.13
CA SER A 106 -38.35 -11.89 41.60
C SER A 106 -38.18 -11.90 40.08
N GLN A 107 -38.93 -11.05 39.36
CA GLN A 107 -38.84 -10.92 37.90
C GLN A 107 -37.45 -10.52 37.43
N LEU A 108 -36.85 -9.48 38.03
CA LEU A 108 -35.50 -9.03 37.67
C LEU A 108 -34.43 -10.08 37.99
N THR A 109 -34.60 -10.83 39.08
CA THR A 109 -33.69 -11.92 39.46
C THR A 109 -33.77 -13.08 38.46
N GLN A 110 -34.97 -13.40 37.97
CA GLN A 110 -35.13 -14.38 36.90
C GLN A 110 -34.43 -13.91 35.61
N LEU A 111 -34.67 -12.66 35.19
CA LEU A 111 -34.06 -12.10 33.99
C LEU A 111 -32.52 -12.07 34.08
N LEU A 112 -31.95 -11.74 35.24
CA LEU A 112 -30.51 -11.80 35.45
C LEU A 112 -29.97 -13.23 35.30
N ARG A 113 -30.66 -14.25 35.83
CA ARG A 113 -30.28 -15.65 35.65
C ARG A 113 -30.27 -16.06 34.18
N GLU A 114 -31.29 -15.67 33.42
CA GLU A 114 -31.37 -15.93 31.99
C GLU A 114 -30.21 -15.27 31.23
N ARG A 115 -29.80 -14.05 31.61
CA ARG A 115 -28.66 -13.33 30.99
C ARG A 115 -27.26 -13.81 31.45
N MET A 116 -27.19 -14.63 32.48
CA MET A 116 -25.93 -15.25 32.94
C MET A 116 -25.75 -16.67 32.44
N ALA A 117 -26.77 -17.26 31.80
CA ALA A 117 -26.60 -18.54 31.12
C ALA A 117 -25.50 -18.41 30.05
N PRO A 118 -24.61 -19.42 29.91
CA PRO A 118 -23.63 -19.43 28.82
C PRO A 118 -24.35 -19.41 27.48
N GLU A 119 -23.86 -18.57 26.56
CA GLU A 119 -24.29 -18.54 25.14
C GLU A 119 -23.85 -19.79 24.39
#